data_AF-A0AAB0ADL2-F1
#
_entry.id   AF-A0AAB0ADL2-F1
#
_cell.length_a   1.000
_cell.length_b   1.000
_cell.length_c   1.000
_cell.angle_alpha   90.00
_cell.angle_beta   90.00
_cell.angle_gamma   90.00
#
_symmetry.space_group_name_H-M   'P 1'
#
loop_
_entity.id
_entity.type
_entity.pdbx_description
1 polymer ?
#
loop_
_entity_poly.entity_id
_entity_poly.type
_entity_poly.pdbx_seq_one_letter_code
_entity_poly.pdbx_strand_id
1 'polypeptide(L)'
;MFTNFRDPCCIDTSKIVGFILNVPSNYKIGFVRLPIQRRHWISVRKINGQYWNLDSKLDAPQAIGDENQTMEYLRSQLHSNDKELFIVCTKGVEKDQTWLLPEYRQDGVR
;
A
#
# COMPACT_ATOMS: atom_id res chain seq x y z
N MET A 1 -9.00 5.35 -4.92
CA MET A 1 -9.11 4.25 -5.90
C MET A 1 -8.67 2.91 -5.32
N PHE A 2 -9.39 1.82 -5.58
CA PHE A 2 -8.98 0.44 -5.29
C PHE A 2 -8.16 -0.10 -6.46
N THR A 3 -7.03 -0.75 -6.21
CA THR A 3 -6.13 -1.16 -7.28
C THR A 3 -5.73 -2.63 -7.17
N ASN A 4 -6.23 -3.48 -8.09
CA ASN A 4 -5.85 -4.90 -8.23
C ASN A 4 -4.49 -5.09 -8.93
N PHE A 5 -3.51 -4.21 -8.67
CA PHE A 5 -2.20 -4.34 -9.29
C PHE A 5 -1.43 -5.49 -8.65
N ARG A 6 -0.88 -6.37 -9.49
CA ARG A 6 0.09 -7.39 -9.05
C ARG A 6 1.47 -6.78 -8.80
N ASP A 7 1.77 -5.63 -9.40
CA ASP A 7 3.07 -4.96 -9.27
C ASP A 7 2.91 -3.45 -8.99
N PRO A 8 3.36 -2.92 -7.84
CA PRO A 8 3.31 -1.51 -7.51
C PRO A 8 4.31 -0.65 -8.31
N CYS A 9 5.23 -1.23 -9.10
CA CYS A 9 6.19 -0.46 -9.89
C CYS A 9 5.59 0.37 -11.03
N CYS A 10 4.32 0.20 -11.37
CA CYS A 10 3.64 1.07 -12.33
C CYS A 10 3.25 2.43 -11.74
N ILE A 11 3.45 2.65 -10.44
CA ILE A 11 2.94 3.82 -9.71
C ILE A 11 3.97 4.95 -9.74
N ASP A 12 3.55 6.14 -10.17
CA ASP A 12 4.35 7.36 -10.07
C ASP A 12 4.30 7.90 -8.63
N THR A 13 5.31 7.52 -7.84
CA THR A 13 5.47 7.90 -6.42
C THR A 13 5.53 9.41 -6.20
N SER A 14 5.92 10.18 -7.22
CA SER A 14 6.01 11.65 -7.14
C SER A 14 4.63 12.33 -7.14
N LYS A 15 3.59 11.62 -7.59
CA LYS A 15 2.22 12.14 -7.75
C LYS A 15 1.28 11.75 -6.62
N ILE A 16 1.69 10.85 -5.74
CA ILE A 16 0.85 10.31 -4.66
C ILE A 16 1.24 10.88 -3.30
N VAL A 17 0.31 10.80 -2.35
CA VAL A 17 0.56 11.12 -0.93
C VAL A 17 1.20 9.92 -0.21
N GLY A 18 0.79 8.71 -0.59
CA GLY A 18 1.26 7.47 0.02
C GLY A 18 0.32 6.32 -0.25
N PHE A 19 0.41 5.29 0.56
CA PHE A 19 -0.35 4.06 0.42
C PHE A 19 -1.12 3.72 1.69
N ILE A 20 -2.21 2.99 1.52
CA ILE A 20 -2.94 2.32 2.60
C ILE A 20 -3.01 0.83 2.27
N LEU A 21 -2.55 0.01 3.20
CA LEU A 21 -2.67 -1.45 3.13
C LEU A 21 -3.83 -1.90 4.02
N ASN A 22 -4.70 -2.75 3.48
CA ASN A 22 -5.69 -3.48 4.24
C ASN A 22 -5.22 -4.92 4.43
N VAL A 23 -4.79 -5.26 5.64
CA VAL A 23 -4.27 -6.60 5.95
C VAL A 23 -5.19 -7.35 6.91
N PRO A 24 -5.31 -8.67 6.79
CA PRO A 24 -6.04 -9.46 7.76
C PRO A 24 -5.29 -9.50 9.10
N SER A 25 -6.03 -9.33 10.19
CA SER A 25 -5.52 -9.35 11.55
C SER A 25 -6.18 -10.47 12.33
N ASN A 26 -5.36 -11.45 12.74
CA ASN A 26 -5.78 -12.52 13.62
C ASN A 26 -5.67 -12.08 15.08
N TYR A 27 -6.77 -12.14 15.82
CA TYR A 27 -6.74 -12.00 17.28
C TYR A 27 -6.52 -13.36 17.94
N LYS A 28 -5.52 -13.43 18.83
CA LYS A 28 -5.34 -14.55 19.75
C LYS A 28 -5.80 -14.11 21.13
N ILE A 29 -6.73 -14.85 21.75
CA ILE A 29 -7.07 -14.68 23.16
C ILE A 29 -6.66 -15.98 23.85
N GLY A 30 -5.58 -15.94 24.63
CA GLY A 30 -4.98 -17.15 25.21
C GLY A 30 -4.59 -18.18 24.15
N PHE A 31 -5.08 -19.42 24.31
CA PHE A 31 -4.80 -20.54 23.39
C PHE A 31 -5.84 -20.69 22.25
N VAL A 32 -6.90 -19.86 22.23
CA VAL A 32 -7.98 -19.98 21.24
C VAL A 32 -7.80 -18.94 20.14
N ARG A 33 -7.79 -19.39 18.88
CA ARG A 33 -7.94 -18.50 17.71
C ARG A 33 -9.43 -18.26 17.50
N LEU A 34 -9.89 -17.04 17.70
CA LEU A 34 -11.27 -16.68 17.40
C LEU A 34 -11.51 -16.71 15.88
N PRO A 35 -12.68 -17.16 15.39
CA PRO A 35 -13.02 -17.20 13.96
C PRO A 35 -13.28 -15.81 13.36
N ILE A 36 -12.95 -14.73 14.07
CA ILE A 36 -13.21 -13.35 13.65
C ILE A 36 -11.93 -12.77 13.05
N GLN A 37 -11.85 -12.79 11.73
CA GLN A 37 -10.80 -12.14 10.97
C GLN A 37 -11.16 -10.65 10.85
N ARG A 38 -10.48 -9.79 11.62
CA ARG A 38 -10.62 -8.33 11.48
C ARG A 38 -9.66 -7.82 10.44
N ARG A 39 -10.02 -6.70 9.81
CA ARG A 39 -9.12 -5.94 8.96
C ARG A 39 -8.29 -4.98 9.80
N HIS A 40 -7.05 -4.78 9.38
CA HIS A 40 -6.11 -3.85 9.99
C HIS A 40 -5.52 -2.96 8.90
N TRP A 41 -5.57 -1.66 9.15
CA TRP A 41 -5.17 -0.65 8.18
C TRP A 41 -3.78 -0.16 8.54
N ILE A 42 -2.88 -0.25 7.57
CA ILE A 42 -1.51 0.24 7.70
C ILE A 42 -1.33 1.40 6.72
N SER A 43 -0.83 2.53 7.19
CA SER A 43 -0.47 3.63 6.31
C SER A 43 1.02 3.65 6.03
N VAL A 44 1.39 3.86 4.77
CA VAL A 44 2.77 3.95 4.32
C VAL A 44 2.98 5.30 3.65
N ARG A 45 3.98 6.05 4.10
CA ARG A 45 4.19 7.44 3.64
C ARG A 45 5.66 7.80 3.51
N LYS A 46 5.98 8.59 2.48
CA LYS A 46 7.28 9.23 2.30
C LYS A 46 7.38 10.47 3.20
N ILE A 47 8.40 10.50 4.06
CA ILE A 47 8.71 11.61 4.97
C ILE A 47 10.22 11.83 4.88
N ASN A 48 10.64 13.07 4.56
CA ASN A 48 12.06 13.45 4.41
C ASN A 48 12.86 12.53 3.48
N GLY A 49 12.28 12.12 2.36
CA GLY A 49 12.95 11.28 1.35
C GLY A 49 12.84 9.77 1.56
N GLN A 50 12.38 9.31 2.72
CA GLN A 50 12.29 7.89 3.08
C GLN A 50 10.85 7.47 3.33
N TYR A 51 10.49 6.23 3.01
CA TYR A 51 9.18 5.67 3.32
C TYR A 51 9.15 5.03 4.70
N TRP A 52 8.02 5.20 5.37
CA TRP A 52 7.77 4.74 6.71
C TRP A 52 6.49 3.92 6.77
N ASN A 53 6.55 2.83 7.51
CA ASN A 53 5.40 2.10 8.01
C ASN A 53 4.87 2.81 9.26
N LEU A 54 3.64 3.30 9.17
CA LEU A 54 2.93 4.03 10.22
C LEU A 54 1.78 3.18 10.80
N ASP A 55 1.98 1.87 10.90
CA ASP A 55 1.08 0.95 11.58
C ASP A 55 0.90 1.36 13.05
N SER A 56 -0.35 1.57 13.48
CA SER A 56 -0.71 1.94 14.85
C SER A 56 -0.45 0.85 15.90
N LYS A 57 -0.12 -0.38 15.47
CA LYS A 57 0.31 -1.48 16.35
C LYS A 57 1.81 -1.49 16.64
N LEU A 58 2.60 -0.70 15.92
CA LEU A 58 4.02 -0.55 16.20
C LEU A 58 4.22 0.46 17.34
N ASP A 59 5.23 0.22 18.19
CA ASP A 59 5.59 1.15 19.25
C ASP A 59 6.06 2.51 18.70
N ALA A 60 6.59 2.52 17.48
CA ALA A 60 7.03 3.70 16.75
C ALA A 60 7.00 3.47 15.22
N PRO A 61 7.00 4.54 14.40
CA PRO A 61 7.18 4.44 12.96
C PRO A 61 8.42 3.64 12.57
N GLN A 62 8.26 2.69 11.66
CA GLN A 62 9.38 1.89 11.16
C GLN A 62 9.78 2.32 9.75
N ALA A 63 11.07 2.57 9.57
CA ALA A 63 11.64 2.86 8.25
C ALA A 63 11.50 1.62 7.35
N ILE A 64 10.92 1.81 6.17
CA ILE A 64 10.92 0.81 5.10
C ILE A 64 12.17 0.99 4.24
N GLY A 65 12.45 2.23 3.83
CA GLY A 65 13.60 2.55 2.99
C GLY A 65 13.30 3.54 1.87
N ASP A 66 14.10 3.48 0.83
CA ASP A 66 13.90 4.24 -0.40
C ASP A 66 12.72 3.71 -1.24
N GLU A 67 12.53 4.25 -2.44
CA GLU A 67 11.46 3.85 -3.34
C GLU A 67 11.55 2.38 -3.76
N ASN A 68 12.75 1.89 -4.08
CA ASN A 68 12.94 0.50 -4.53
C ASN A 68 12.62 -0.49 -3.40
N GLN A 69 13.17 -0.24 -2.21
CA GLN A 69 12.90 -1.03 -1.01
C GLN A 69 11.40 -1.02 -0.65
N THR A 70 10.74 0.12 -0.88
CA THR A 70 9.29 0.24 -0.65
C THR A 70 8.48 -0.56 -1.65
N MET A 71 8.84 -0.56 -2.93
CA MET A 71 8.15 -1.39 -3.93
C MET A 71 8.32 -2.88 -3.64
N GLU A 72 9.51 -3.31 -3.23
CA GLU A 72 9.76 -4.69 -2.78
C GLU A 72 8.91 -5.05 -1.55
N TYR A 73 8.88 -4.15 -0.55
CA TYR A 73 8.02 -4.31 0.63
C TYR A 73 6.55 -4.46 0.23
N LEU A 74 6.01 -3.56 -0.60
CA LEU A 74 4.62 -3.61 -1.05
C LEU A 74 4.31 -4.87 -1.87
N ARG A 75 5.21 -5.30 -2.77
CA ARG A 75 5.09 -6.58 -3.48
C ARG A 75 5.01 -7.76 -2.53
N SER A 76 5.88 -7.80 -1.51
CA SER A 76 5.86 -8.87 -0.51
C SER A 76 4.54 -8.89 0.28
N GLN A 77 3.95 -7.71 0.52
CA GLN A 77 2.63 -7.63 1.15
C GLN A 77 1.54 -8.15 0.22
N LEU A 78 1.58 -7.87 -1.08
CA LEU A 78 0.56 -8.27 -2.05
C LEU A 78 0.64 -9.73 -2.52
N HIS A 79 1.62 -10.52 -2.05
CA HIS A 79 1.75 -11.92 -2.45
C HIS A 79 0.55 -12.78 -2.04
N SER A 80 -0.19 -12.38 -1.01
CA SER A 80 -1.43 -13.05 -0.59
C SER A 80 -2.66 -12.27 -1.08
N ASN A 81 -3.60 -12.98 -1.72
CA ASN A 81 -4.82 -12.38 -2.29
C ASN A 81 -5.82 -11.88 -1.22
N ASP A 82 -5.51 -12.05 0.05
CA ASP A 82 -6.32 -11.57 1.17
C ASP A 82 -5.93 -10.17 1.63
N LYS A 83 -4.98 -9.50 0.97
CA LYS A 83 -4.56 -8.14 1.25
C LYS A 83 -4.89 -7.21 0.10
N GLU A 84 -5.16 -5.95 0.44
CA GLU A 84 -5.52 -4.92 -0.54
C GLU A 84 -4.60 -3.72 -0.38
N LEU A 85 -4.18 -3.14 -1.49
CA LEU A 85 -3.40 -1.91 -1.54
C LEU A 85 -4.24 -0.79 -2.15
N PHE A 86 -4.22 0.36 -1.49
CA PHE A 86 -4.85 1.58 -1.95
C PHE A 86 -3.80 2.67 -2.14
N ILE A 87 -3.95 3.42 -3.21
CA ILE A 87 -3.15 4.61 -3.49
C ILE A 87 -3.91 5.83 -2.95
N VAL A 88 -3.23 6.65 -2.16
CA VAL A 88 -3.75 7.93 -1.69
C VAL A 88 -3.17 9.04 -2.54
N CYS A 89 -4.01 9.77 -3.26
CA CYS A 89 -3.60 10.89 -4.10
C CYS A 89 -4.64 12.01 -4.05
N THR A 90 -4.34 13.15 -4.69
CA THR A 90 -5.31 14.24 -4.81
C THR A 90 -6.36 13.93 -5.88
N LYS A 91 -7.51 14.62 -5.82
CA LYS A 91 -8.58 14.44 -6.83
C LYS A 91 -8.12 14.72 -8.27
N GLY A 92 -7.21 15.69 -8.47
CA GLY A 92 -6.66 15.98 -9.79
C GLY A 92 -5.80 14.83 -10.31
N VAL A 93 -4.94 14.27 -9.44
CA VAL A 93 -4.10 13.13 -9.80
C VAL A 93 -4.92 11.88 -10.13
N GLU A 94 -5.99 11.62 -9.37
CA GLU A 94 -6.94 10.53 -9.66
C GLU A 94 -7.65 10.74 -10.99
N LYS A 95 -8.21 11.95 -11.21
CA LYS A 95 -8.95 12.30 -12.44
C LYS A 95 -8.10 12.14 -13.69
N ASP A 96 -6.86 12.62 -13.64
CA ASP A 96 -5.94 12.60 -14.79
C ASP A 96 -5.15 11.27 -14.87
N GLN A 97 -5.41 10.34 -13.95
CA GLN A 97 -4.68 9.07 -13.79
C GLN A 97 -3.16 9.22 -13.77
N THR A 98 -2.67 10.35 -13.25
CA THR A 98 -1.23 10.65 -13.23
C THR A 98 -0.48 9.90 -12.13
N TRP A 99 -1.19 9.20 -11.24
CA TRP A 99 -0.61 8.24 -10.31
C TRP A 99 -0.04 7.00 -11.01
N LEU A 100 -0.41 6.75 -12.28
CA LEU A 100 0.16 5.70 -13.11
C LEU A 100 1.28 6.28 -13.96
N LEU A 101 2.42 5.62 -14.04
CA LEU A 101 3.54 6.03 -14.90
C LEU A 101 3.10 6.04 -16.38
N PRO A 102 3.59 7.00 -17.20
CA PRO A 102 3.13 7.20 -18.58
C PRO A 102 3.17 5.94 -19.46
N GLU A 103 4.20 5.10 -19.29
CA GLU A 103 4.40 3.87 -20.03
C GLU A 103 3.31 2.82 -19.77
N TYR A 104 2.63 2.86 -18.61
CA TYR A 104 1.53 1.96 -18.28
C TYR A 104 0.15 2.53 -18.62
N ARG A 105 0.07 3.81 -19.05
CA ARG A 105 -1.22 4.44 -19.41
C ARG A 105 -1.77 3.95 -20.76
N GLN A 106 -0.93 3.38 -21.63
CA GLN A 106 -1.33 3.00 -22.99
C GLN A 106 -1.99 1.61 -23.10
N ASP A 107 -1.99 0.81 -22.04
CA ASP A 107 -2.67 -0.50 -22.01
C ASP A 107 -4.19 -0.40 -21.71
N GLY A 108 -4.73 0.82 -21.60
CA GLY A 108 -6.12 1.11 -21.20
C GLY A 108 -7.16 1.19 -22.33
N VAL A 109 -6.83 0.79 -23.57
CA VAL A 109 -7.84 0.60 -24.64
C VAL A 109 -8.22 -0.87 -24.76
N ARG A 110 -8.99 -1.37 -23.79
CA ARG A 110 -9.94 -2.49 -23.95
C ARG A 110 -11.11 -2.34 -22.99
#